data_AF-A0A5C7XFT7-F1
#
_entry.id   AF-A0A5C7XFT7-F1
#
_cell.length_a   1.000
_cell.length_b   1.000
_cell.length_c   1.000
_cell.angle_alpha   90.00
_cell.angle_beta   90.00
_cell.angle_gamma   90.00
#
_symmetry.space_group_name_H-M   'P 1'
#
loop_
_entity.id
_entity.type
_entity.pdbx_description
1 polymer ?
#
loop_
_entity_poly.entity_id
_entity_poly.type
_entity_poly.pdbx_seq_one_letter_code
_entity_poly.pdbx_strand_id
1 'polypeptide(L)'
;MDMLVRNNLASFGSVAVLAFAGATFLMGPVPLAGAEPPCPDTEVVFARGTGEPPGVGPTGQAFLNALTTRMGRSPAVYAVDYPASDQWDTGVDGIRDAGAHVLSRATTCPTTK
;
A
#
# COMPACT_ATOMS: atom_id res chain seq x y z
N MET A 1 27.75 62.56 -17.92
CA MET A 1 26.83 63.13 -16.93
C MET A 1 26.78 62.17 -15.76
N ASP A 2 27.56 62.51 -14.73
CA ASP A 2 27.54 61.91 -13.40
C ASP A 2 26.18 62.04 -12.70
N MET A 3 25.97 61.10 -11.76
CA MET A 3 25.11 61.05 -10.57
C MET A 3 24.50 59.63 -10.51
N LEU A 4 25.09 58.61 -9.87
CA LEU A 4 25.68 58.52 -8.53
C LEU A 4 24.66 58.86 -7.44
N VAL A 5 23.93 57.85 -6.96
CA VAL A 5 23.46 57.79 -5.56
C VAL A 5 23.63 56.35 -5.05
N ARG A 6 24.62 56.22 -4.15
CA ARG A 6 24.85 55.08 -3.26
C ARG A 6 24.06 55.32 -1.96
N ASN A 7 23.54 54.28 -1.34
CA ASN A 7 23.27 54.26 0.11
C ASN A 7 23.53 52.83 0.60
N ASN A 8 24.76 52.53 1.04
CA ASN A 8 25.25 52.50 2.44
C ASN A 8 24.72 51.26 3.20
N LEU A 9 25.53 50.21 3.37
CA LEU A 9 26.62 50.00 4.34
C LEU A 9 26.13 49.41 5.67
N ALA A 10 26.41 48.12 5.87
CA ALA A 10 26.85 47.48 7.12
C ALA A 10 27.06 45.99 6.80
N SER A 11 28.04 45.25 7.27
CA SER A 11 29.29 45.49 7.99
C SER A 11 30.07 44.16 7.87
N PHE A 12 31.41 44.22 7.84
CA PHE A 12 32.29 43.06 7.80
C PHE A 12 32.27 42.29 9.13
N GLY A 13 32.35 40.96 9.07
CA GLY A 13 32.58 40.09 10.23
C GLY A 13 33.04 38.70 9.79
N SER A 14 34.33 38.42 9.98
CA SER A 14 35.03 37.19 9.59
C SER A 14 34.93 36.07 10.64
N VAL A 15 35.29 34.85 10.20
CA VAL A 15 35.88 33.72 10.96
C VAL A 15 34.97 32.57 11.43
N ALA A 16 35.01 31.50 10.62
CA ALA A 16 35.26 30.07 10.89
C ALA A 16 34.69 29.35 12.12
N VAL A 17 34.06 28.20 11.87
CA VAL A 17 34.39 26.90 12.52
C VAL A 17 34.10 25.76 11.52
N LEU A 18 35.13 25.01 11.11
CA LEU A 18 34.97 23.69 10.48
C LEU A 18 34.70 22.68 11.58
N ALA A 19 33.45 22.20 11.68
CA ALA A 19 33.12 21.08 12.56
C ALA A 19 33.34 19.76 11.81
N PHE A 20 34.36 19.01 12.20
CA PHE A 20 34.49 17.58 11.87
C PHE A 20 33.47 16.82 12.73
N ALA A 21 32.32 16.46 12.15
CA ALA A 21 31.38 15.53 12.77
C ALA A 21 31.58 14.14 12.15
N GLY A 22 31.84 13.16 13.01
CA GLY A 22 32.30 11.82 12.66
C GLY A 22 31.37 11.04 11.73
N ALA A 23 31.96 10.16 10.93
CA ALA A 23 31.24 9.18 10.14
C ALA A 23 30.59 8.14 11.06
N THR A 24 29.34 8.40 11.46
CA THR A 24 28.45 7.36 11.97
C THR A 24 28.12 6.43 10.82
N PHE A 25 28.66 5.21 10.84
CA PHE A 25 28.20 4.11 10.01
C PHE A 25 26.72 3.87 10.37
N LEU A 26 25.81 4.35 9.53
CA LEU A 26 24.40 3.99 9.60
C LEU A 26 24.29 2.50 9.25
N MET A 27 24.23 1.64 10.27
CA MET A 27 23.58 0.34 10.10
C MET A 27 22.11 0.62 9.84
N GLY A 28 21.76 0.81 8.56
CA GLY A 28 20.36 0.82 8.13
C GLY A 28 19.73 -0.54 8.43
N PRO A 29 18.41 -0.60 8.67
CA PRO A 29 17.72 -1.86 8.87
C PRO A 29 17.96 -2.74 7.64
N VAL A 30 18.63 -3.87 7.84
CA VAL A 30 18.69 -4.94 6.84
C VAL A 30 17.25 -5.40 6.67
N PRO A 31 16.67 -5.38 5.45
CA PRO A 31 15.38 -6.01 5.24
C PRO A 31 15.57 -7.49 5.55
N LEU A 32 15.09 -7.91 6.73
CA LEU A 32 14.85 -9.32 7.00
C LEU A 32 13.89 -9.76 5.89
N ALA A 33 14.39 -10.57 4.96
CA ALA A 33 13.54 -11.32 4.06
C ALA A 33 12.64 -12.18 4.95
N GLY A 34 11.46 -11.65 5.29
CA GLY A 34 10.44 -12.41 5.97
C GLY A 34 10.10 -13.59 5.06
N ALA A 35 10.11 -14.79 5.63
CA ALA A 35 9.49 -15.91 4.94
C ALA A 35 8.08 -15.47 4.54
N GLU A 36 7.70 -15.73 3.29
CA GLU A 36 6.35 -15.46 2.83
C GLU A 36 5.37 -16.10 3.83
N PRO A 37 4.31 -15.40 4.28
CA PRO A 37 3.31 -15.99 5.15
C PRO A 37 2.87 -17.34 4.58
N PRO A 38 2.67 -18.38 5.41
CA PRO A 38 2.28 -19.69 4.91
C PRO A 38 1.02 -19.57 4.04
N CYS A 39 0.99 -20.32 2.93
CA CYS A 39 -0.15 -20.32 2.01
C CYS A 39 -1.46 -20.61 2.76
N PRO A 40 -2.52 -19.81 2.56
CA PRO A 40 -3.81 -20.08 3.18
C PRO A 40 -4.41 -21.34 2.57
N ASP A 41 -5.06 -22.16 3.39
CA ASP A 41 -5.79 -23.34 2.88
C ASP A 41 -7.03 -22.94 2.06
N THR A 42 -7.66 -21.82 2.41
CA THR A 42 -8.85 -21.29 1.73
C THR A 42 -8.77 -19.78 1.68
N GLU A 43 -9.06 -19.20 0.50
CA GLU A 43 -9.14 -17.76 0.30
C GLU A 43 -10.47 -17.37 -0.36
N VAL A 44 -11.03 -16.24 0.08
CA VAL A 44 -12.19 -15.62 -0.54
C VAL A 44 -11.75 -14.34 -1.25
N VAL A 45 -11.95 -14.30 -2.57
CA VAL A 45 -11.86 -13.08 -3.38
C VAL A 45 -13.25 -12.49 -3.50
N PHE A 46 -13.45 -11.26 -2.99
CA PHE A 46 -14.77 -10.64 -2.95
C PHE A 46 -14.74 -9.19 -3.48
N ALA A 47 -15.60 -8.91 -4.46
CA ALA A 47 -15.84 -7.56 -4.95
C ALA A 47 -17.05 -6.95 -4.24
N ARG A 48 -16.85 -5.79 -3.61
CA ARG A 48 -17.91 -5.00 -2.96
C ARG A 48 -18.94 -4.45 -3.96
N GLY A 49 -20.05 -3.89 -3.50
CA GLY A 49 -21.06 -3.23 -4.34
C GLY A 49 -20.75 -1.76 -4.66
N THR A 50 -21.45 -1.20 -5.65
CA THR A 50 -21.33 0.22 -6.03
C THR A 50 -21.63 1.16 -4.87
N GLY A 51 -20.79 2.17 -4.67
CA GLY A 51 -20.89 3.15 -3.59
C GLY A 51 -20.38 2.66 -2.24
N GLU A 52 -19.98 1.39 -2.12
CA GLU A 52 -19.43 0.87 -0.87
C GLU A 52 -17.97 1.33 -0.67
N PRO A 53 -17.54 1.62 0.58
CA PRO A 53 -16.15 1.96 0.89
C PRO A 53 -15.21 0.76 0.65
N PRO A 54 -13.89 0.99 0.49
CA PRO A 54 -12.91 -0.09 0.32
C PRO A 54 -13.04 -1.22 1.36
N GLY A 55 -12.87 -2.45 0.91
CA GLY A 55 -13.13 -3.67 1.69
C GLY A 55 -14.16 -4.58 1.01
N VAL A 56 -14.72 -5.52 1.76
CA VAL A 56 -15.70 -6.51 1.25
C VAL A 56 -17.16 -6.06 1.34
N GLY A 57 -17.42 -4.92 1.99
CA GLY A 57 -18.78 -4.42 2.22
C GLY A 57 -19.61 -5.27 3.20
N PRO A 58 -20.83 -4.82 3.54
CA PRO A 58 -21.73 -5.51 4.48
C PRO A 58 -22.14 -6.91 3.99
N THR A 59 -22.42 -7.07 2.70
CA THR A 59 -22.78 -8.36 2.11
C THR A 59 -21.62 -9.34 2.18
N GLY A 60 -20.41 -8.90 1.80
CA GLY A 60 -19.21 -9.73 1.89
C GLY A 60 -18.90 -10.12 3.33
N GLN A 61 -19.03 -9.19 4.28
CA GLN A 61 -18.83 -9.50 5.70
C GLN A 61 -19.84 -10.54 6.21
N ALA A 62 -21.12 -10.42 5.85
CA ALA A 62 -22.14 -11.39 6.21
C ALA A 62 -21.84 -12.79 5.65
N PHE A 63 -21.38 -12.84 4.39
CA PHE A 63 -20.93 -14.08 3.76
C PHE A 63 -19.74 -14.71 4.50
N LEU A 64 -18.70 -13.92 4.82
CA LEU A 64 -17.51 -14.39 5.53
C LEU A 64 -17.84 -14.91 6.93
N ASN A 65 -18.75 -14.25 7.64
CA ASN A 65 -19.22 -14.70 8.95
C ASN A 65 -19.89 -16.07 8.85
N ALA A 66 -20.84 -16.23 7.92
CA ALA A 66 -21.54 -17.50 7.71
C ALA A 66 -20.59 -18.62 7.25
N LEU A 67 -19.63 -18.30 6.38
CA LEU A 67 -18.62 -19.23 5.90
C LEU A 67 -17.70 -19.69 7.03
N THR A 68 -17.23 -18.75 7.86
CA THR A 68 -16.40 -19.05 9.04
C THR A 68 -17.13 -19.97 10.02
N THR A 69 -18.41 -19.70 10.31
CA THR A 69 -19.25 -20.58 11.14
C THR A 69 -19.36 -21.98 10.56
N ARG A 70 -19.52 -22.12 9.24
CA ARG A 70 -19.63 -23.42 8.57
C ARG A 70 -18.33 -24.20 8.56
N MET A 71 -17.20 -23.54 8.33
CA MET A 71 -15.90 -24.21 8.18
C MET A 71 -15.21 -24.47 9.53
N GLY A 72 -15.63 -23.79 10.61
CA GLY A 72 -14.93 -23.84 11.90
C GLY A 72 -13.57 -23.14 11.90
N ARG A 73 -13.26 -22.37 10.85
CA ARG A 73 -12.04 -21.60 10.67
C ARG A 73 -12.28 -20.41 9.74
N SER A 74 -11.51 -19.35 9.90
CA SER A 74 -11.59 -18.16 9.04
C SER A 74 -10.78 -18.37 7.76
N PRO A 75 -11.34 -18.09 6.56
CA PRO A 75 -10.56 -18.06 5.33
C PRO A 75 -9.67 -16.81 5.30
N ALA A 76 -8.62 -16.84 4.45
CA ALA A 76 -8.00 -15.60 3.99
C ALA A 76 -9.00 -14.81 3.14
N VAL A 77 -8.84 -13.49 3.10
CA VAL A 77 -9.78 -12.61 2.39
C VAL A 77 -8.99 -11.62 1.56
N TYR A 78 -9.34 -11.54 0.28
CA TYR A 78 -8.88 -10.52 -0.63
C TYR A 78 -10.08 -9.69 -1.09
N ALA A 79 -10.09 -8.43 -0.70
CA ALA A 79 -11.05 -7.46 -1.21
C ALA A 79 -10.52 -6.94 -2.55
N VAL A 80 -11.29 -7.15 -3.62
CA VAL A 80 -10.92 -6.69 -4.97
C VAL A 80 -10.71 -5.17 -4.95
N ASP A 81 -9.55 -4.74 -5.43
CA ASP A 81 -9.17 -3.33 -5.47
C ASP A 81 -9.67 -2.69 -6.76
N TYR A 82 -10.80 -1.99 -6.64
CA TYR A 82 -11.43 -1.30 -7.76
C TYR A 82 -12.30 -0.15 -7.25
N PRO A 83 -12.72 0.80 -8.10
CA PRO A 83 -13.43 2.00 -7.63
C PRO A 83 -14.81 1.76 -7.01
N ALA A 84 -15.52 0.69 -7.38
CA ALA A 84 -16.91 0.42 -6.99
C ALA A 84 -17.82 1.64 -7.17
N SER A 85 -17.83 2.16 -8.38
CA SER A 85 -18.49 3.42 -8.73
C SER A 85 -19.55 3.22 -9.82
N ASP A 86 -20.36 4.24 -10.10
CA ASP A 86 -21.36 4.21 -11.18
C ASP A 86 -20.73 4.39 -12.58
N GLN A 87 -19.41 4.61 -12.65
CA GLN A 87 -18.62 4.63 -13.87
C GLN A 87 -18.32 3.19 -14.31
N TRP A 88 -19.25 2.61 -15.08
CA TRP A 88 -19.22 1.20 -15.49
C TRP A 88 -17.95 0.78 -16.25
N ASP A 89 -17.30 1.70 -16.95
CA ASP A 89 -16.03 1.47 -17.63
C ASP A 89 -14.88 1.13 -16.67
N THR A 90 -14.93 1.62 -15.42
CA THR A 90 -13.95 1.28 -14.37
C THR A 90 -14.13 -0.14 -13.81
N GLY A 91 -15.23 -0.83 -14.14
CA GLY A 91 -15.45 -2.22 -13.72
C GLY A 91 -14.39 -3.19 -14.28
N VAL A 92 -13.77 -2.85 -15.41
CA VAL A 92 -12.67 -3.65 -15.98
C VAL A 92 -11.46 -3.73 -15.05
N ASP A 93 -11.25 -2.72 -14.21
CA ASP A 93 -10.13 -2.69 -13.28
C ASP A 93 -10.31 -3.75 -12.19
N GLY A 94 -11.54 -3.94 -11.69
CA GLY A 94 -11.85 -5.02 -10.76
C GLY A 94 -11.71 -6.42 -11.37
N ILE A 95 -12.01 -6.59 -12.65
CA ILE A 95 -11.80 -7.86 -13.36
C ILE A 95 -10.30 -8.16 -13.48
N ARG A 96 -9.50 -7.15 -13.84
CA ARG A 96 -8.04 -7.28 -13.95
C ARG A 96 -7.40 -7.58 -12.61
N ASP A 97 -7.80 -6.86 -11.57
CA ASP A 97 -7.32 -7.02 -10.20
C ASP A 97 -7.62 -8.42 -9.66
N ALA A 98 -8.90 -8.81 -9.66
CA ALA A 98 -9.32 -10.14 -9.19
C ALA A 98 -8.66 -11.27 -10.00
N GLY A 99 -8.58 -11.11 -11.32
CA GLY A 99 -7.93 -12.08 -12.20
C GLY A 99 -6.43 -12.22 -11.93
N ALA A 100 -5.73 -11.09 -11.77
CA ALA A 100 -4.30 -11.08 -11.43
C ALA A 100 -4.05 -11.72 -10.06
N HIS A 101 -4.88 -11.42 -9.06
CA HIS A 101 -4.77 -12.00 -7.73
C HIS A 101 -4.99 -13.52 -7.74
N VAL A 102 -6.06 -14.00 -8.40
CA VAL A 102 -6.34 -15.44 -8.52
C VAL A 102 -5.22 -16.18 -9.25
N LEU A 103 -4.70 -15.61 -10.34
CA LEU A 103 -3.57 -16.19 -11.07
C LEU A 103 -2.31 -16.22 -10.19
N SER A 104 -2.01 -15.12 -9.50
CA SER A 104 -0.90 -15.05 -8.55
C SER A 104 -1.04 -16.15 -7.49
N ARG A 105 -2.20 -16.25 -6.83
CA ARG A 105 -2.48 -17.27 -5.81
C ARG A 105 -2.34 -18.69 -6.34
N ALA A 106 -2.85 -18.96 -7.54
CA ALA A 106 -2.73 -20.29 -8.16
C ALA A 106 -1.27 -20.66 -8.46
N THR A 107 -0.42 -19.68 -8.80
CA THR A 107 1.00 -19.92 -9.08
C THR A 107 1.85 -20.04 -7.82
N THR A 108 1.58 -19.23 -6.79
CA THR A 108 2.38 -19.19 -5.55
C THR A 108 1.91 -20.21 -4.52
N CYS A 109 0.61 -20.50 -4.50
CA CYS A 109 -0.05 -21.40 -3.55
C CYS A 109 -1.06 -22.33 -4.27
N PRO A 110 -0.59 -23.29 -5.09
CA PRO A 110 -1.45 -24.11 -5.95
C PRO A 110 -2.43 -25.03 -5.21
N THR A 111 -2.25 -25.21 -3.89
CA THR A 111 -3.14 -26.00 -3.05
C THR A 111 -4.22 -25.17 -2.34
N THR A 112 -4.13 -23.83 -2.36
CA THR A 112 -5.18 -22.95 -1.83
C THR A 112 -6.49 -23.21 -2.57
N LYS A 113 -7.59 -23.27 -1.82
CA LYS A 113 -8.94 -23.40 -2.34
C LYS A 113 -9.65 -22.06 -2.42
#